data_AF-A0A4Q8TUX5-F1
#
_entry.id   AF-A0A4Q8TUX5-F1
#
_cell.length_a   1.000
_cell.length_b   1.000
_cell.length_c   1.000
_cell.angle_alpha   90.00
_cell.angle_beta   90.00
_cell.angle_gamma   90.00
#
_symmetry.space_group_name_H-M   'P 1'
#
loop_
_entity.id
_entity.type
_entity.pdbx_description
1 polymer ?
#
loop_
_entity_poly.entity_id
_entity_poly.type
_entity_poly.pdbx_seq_one_letter_code
_entity_poly.pdbx_strand_id
1 'polypeptide(L)'
;MLQGKWLPIVLLVLLGLLQYRLWFGKNSIPDYYSRQQEVQQQANQNANLVQRNALLKADINDLKIGLEAIEERARNELGLIKKGETFYRILPAETK
;
A
#
# COMPACT_ATOMS: atom_id res chain seq x y z
N MET A 1 -25.97 -51.99 -40.86
CA MET A 1 -26.00 -52.02 -39.38
C MET A 1 -25.23 -50.85 -38.74
N LEU A 2 -25.25 -49.66 -39.35
CA LEU A 2 -24.75 -48.40 -38.78
C LEU A 2 -25.64 -47.26 -39.28
N GLN A 3 -26.91 -47.26 -38.89
CA GLN A 3 -27.75 -46.07 -39.00
C GLN A 3 -28.01 -45.57 -37.57
N GLY A 4 -27.37 -44.47 -37.18
CA GLY A 4 -27.63 -43.76 -35.93
C GLY A 4 -26.49 -43.63 -34.91
N LYS A 5 -25.32 -44.26 -35.12
CA LYS A 5 -24.20 -44.27 -34.13
C LYS A 5 -23.25 -43.06 -34.22
N TRP A 6 -23.67 -41.93 -34.80
CA TRP A 6 -22.84 -40.72 -34.91
C TRP A 6 -23.00 -39.78 -33.71
N LEU A 7 -24.17 -39.80 -33.06
CA LEU A 7 -24.45 -39.04 -31.84
C LEU A 7 -23.44 -39.28 -30.69
N PRO A 8 -23.04 -40.53 -30.35
CA PRO A 8 -22.04 -40.74 -29.31
C PRO A 8 -20.66 -40.21 -29.68
N ILE A 9 -20.32 -40.18 -30.98
CA ILE A 9 -19.04 -39.63 -31.46
C ILE A 9 -19.03 -38.11 -31.29
N VAL A 10 -20.12 -37.44 -31.65
CA VAL A 10 -20.27 -35.99 -31.46
C VAL A 10 -20.22 -35.62 -29.97
N LEU A 11 -20.91 -36.38 -29.12
CA LEU A 11 -20.86 -36.21 -27.66
C LEU A 11 -19.44 -36.40 -27.10
N LEU A 12 -18.70 -37.41 -27.59
CA LEU A 12 -17.31 -37.63 -27.19
C LEU A 12 -16.39 -36.49 -27.60
N VAL A 13 -16.56 -35.96 -28.81
CA VAL A 13 -15.78 -34.80 -29.28
C VAL A 13 -16.11 -33.55 -28.45
N LEU A 14 -17.40 -33.30 -28.20
CA LEU A 14 -17.85 -32.18 -27.36
C LEU A 14 -17.29 -32.30 -25.94
N LEU A 15 -17.34 -33.50 -25.37
CA LEU A 15 -16.79 -33.79 -24.04
C LEU A 15 -15.27 -33.57 -24.03
N GLY A 16 -14.54 -34.05 -25.03
CA GLY A 16 -13.10 -33.81 -25.17
C GLY A 16 -12.75 -32.32 -25.27
N LEU A 17 -13.50 -31.54 -26.05
CA LEU A 17 -13.33 -30.09 -26.13
C LEU A 17 -13.62 -29.39 -24.80
N LEU A 18 -14.64 -29.83 -24.07
CA LEU A 18 -14.98 -29.28 -22.76
C LEU A 18 -13.88 -29.58 -21.72
N GLN A 19 -13.37 -30.81 -21.72
CA GLN A 19 -12.24 -31.20 -20.88
C GLN A 19 -11.00 -30.40 -21.25
N TYR A 20 -10.65 -30.30 -22.53
CA TYR A 20 -9.51 -29.48 -22.97
C TYR A 20 -9.64 -28.01 -22.54
N ARG A 21 -10.84 -27.43 -22.66
CA ARG A 21 -11.12 -26.06 -22.22
C ARG A 21 -11.03 -25.88 -20.70
N LEU A 22 -11.37 -26.88 -19.91
CA LEU A 22 -11.25 -26.84 -18.45
C LEU A 22 -9.79 -26.87 -17.98
N TRP A 23 -8.94 -27.61 -18.69
CA TRP A 23 -7.53 -27.79 -18.33
C TRP A 23 -6.61 -26.72 -18.93
N PHE A 24 -6.90 -26.23 -20.14
CA PHE A 24 -6.05 -25.30 -20.90
C PHE A 24 -6.75 -24.02 -21.38
N GLY A 25 -8.03 -23.81 -21.05
CA GLY A 25 -8.75 -22.58 -21.37
C GLY A 25 -8.38 -21.37 -20.50
N LYS A 26 -8.87 -20.20 -20.90
CA LYS A 26 -8.75 -18.96 -20.11
C LYS A 26 -9.58 -19.13 -18.84
N ASN A 27 -9.00 -18.93 -17.65
CA ASN A 27 -9.51 -19.35 -16.32
C ASN A 27 -9.33 -20.84 -15.96
N SER A 28 -8.36 -21.54 -16.55
CA SER A 28 -8.02 -22.90 -16.11
C SER A 28 -7.51 -22.89 -14.67
N ILE A 29 -7.68 -24.02 -13.98
CA ILE A 29 -7.22 -24.23 -12.61
C ILE A 29 -5.77 -23.77 -12.35
N PRO A 30 -4.78 -24.00 -13.26
CA PRO A 30 -3.41 -23.52 -13.06
C PRO A 30 -3.29 -21.99 -13.00
N ASP A 31 -4.10 -21.26 -13.78
CA ASP A 31 -4.10 -19.80 -13.83
C ASP A 31 -4.72 -19.21 -12.55
N TYR A 32 -5.69 -19.89 -11.96
CA TYR A 32 -6.22 -19.51 -10.64
C TYR A 32 -5.17 -19.68 -9.53
N TYR A 33 -4.42 -20.79 -9.54
CA TYR A 33 -3.36 -21.02 -8.57
C TYR A 33 -2.19 -20.04 -8.72
N SER A 34 -1.78 -19.69 -9.94
CA SER A 34 -0.71 -18.70 -10.16
C SER A 34 -1.14 -17.30 -9.69
N ARG A 35 -2.35 -16.86 -10.06
CA ARG A 35 -2.92 -15.58 -9.62
C ARG A 35 -3.03 -15.50 -8.10
N GLN A 36 -3.43 -16.59 -7.44
CA GLN A 36 -3.54 -16.62 -5.98
C GLN A 36 -2.17 -16.54 -5.30
N GLN A 37 -1.13 -17.15 -5.89
CA GLN A 37 0.24 -17.01 -5.41
C GLN A 37 0.76 -15.57 -5.59
N GLU A 38 0.49 -14.92 -6.73
CA GLU A 38 0.88 -13.52 -6.96
C GLU A 38 0.23 -12.56 -5.96
N VAL A 39 -1.07 -12.74 -5.69
CA VAL A 39 -1.79 -11.94 -4.68
C VAL A 39 -1.17 -12.12 -3.30
N GLN A 40 -0.83 -13.35 -2.92
CA GLN A 40 -0.20 -13.62 -1.63
C GLN A 40 1.21 -12.99 -1.51
N GLN A 41 1.99 -13.04 -2.59
CA GLN A 41 3.31 -12.41 -2.62
C GLN A 41 3.20 -10.88 -2.50
N GLN A 42 2.28 -10.27 -3.24
CA GLN A 42 2.03 -8.82 -3.18
C GLN A 42 1.52 -8.39 -1.79
N ALA A 43 0.65 -9.19 -1.16
CA ALA A 43 0.17 -8.91 0.20
C ALA A 43 1.32 -8.90 1.22
N ASN A 44 2.24 -9.86 1.13
CA ASN A 44 3.42 -9.93 2.01
C ASN A 44 4.37 -8.75 1.79
N GLN A 45 4.62 -8.37 0.53
CA GLN A 45 5.44 -7.19 0.21
C GLN A 45 4.80 -5.91 0.75
N ASN A 46 3.49 -5.75 0.57
CA ASN A 46 2.77 -4.58 1.06
C ASN A 46 2.82 -4.49 2.60
N ALA A 47 2.63 -5.61 3.30
CA ALA A 47 2.75 -5.65 4.76
C ALA A 47 4.13 -5.15 5.25
N ASN A 48 5.21 -5.56 4.57
CA ASN A 48 6.56 -5.08 4.89
C ASN A 48 6.70 -3.56 4.66
N LEU A 49 6.18 -3.05 3.54
CA LEU A 49 6.20 -1.62 3.23
C LEU A 49 5.40 -0.80 4.23
N VAL A 50 4.24 -1.28 4.67
CA VAL A 50 3.42 -0.61 5.70
C VAL A 50 4.20 -0.49 7.01
N GLN A 51 4.85 -1.57 7.45
CA GLN A 51 5.65 -1.56 8.67
C GLN A 51 6.81 -0.56 8.60
N ARG A 52 7.54 -0.54 7.47
CA ARG A 52 8.65 0.41 7.26
C ARG A 52 8.16 1.86 7.22
N ASN A 53 7.04 2.12 6.56
CA ASN A 53 6.45 3.46 6.53
C ASN A 53 5.99 3.92 7.92
N ALA A 54 5.47 3.01 8.76
CA ALA A 54 5.08 3.33 10.12
C ALA A 54 6.30 3.76 10.96
N LEU A 55 7.41 3.03 10.85
CA LEU A 55 8.67 3.38 11.51
C LEU A 55 9.20 4.73 11.04
N LEU A 56 9.31 4.95 9.73
CA LEU A 56 9.81 6.21 9.18
C LEU A 56 8.93 7.41 9.58
N LYS A 57 7.61 7.23 9.68
CA LYS A 57 6.71 8.28 10.16
C LYS A 57 6.95 8.61 11.63
N ALA A 58 7.21 7.60 12.46
CA ALA A 58 7.56 7.82 13.87
C ALA A 58 8.88 8.60 13.98
N ASP A 59 9.91 8.21 13.22
CA ASP A 59 11.21 8.90 13.21
C ASP A 59 11.06 10.37 12.77
N ILE A 60 10.27 10.64 11.72
CA ILE A 60 9.99 12.01 11.26
C ILE A 60 9.28 12.81 12.35
N ASN A 61 8.34 12.19 13.07
CA ASN A 61 7.61 12.86 14.13
C ASN A 61 8.53 13.22 15.30
N ASP A 62 9.39 12.29 15.73
CA ASP A 62 10.36 12.52 16.80
C ASP A 62 11.37 13.62 16.42
N LEU A 63 11.85 13.62 15.17
CA LEU A 63 12.74 14.67 14.66
C LEU A 63 12.07 16.05 14.67
N LYS A 64 10.79 16.13 14.30
CA LYS A 64 10.03 17.39 14.34
C LYS A 64 9.84 17.90 15.76
N ILE A 65 9.42 17.02 16.67
CA ILE A 65 9.24 17.38 18.10
C ILE A 65 10.57 17.86 18.69
N GLY A 66 11.68 17.18 18.38
CA GLY A 66 13.01 17.60 18.82
C GLY A 66 13.42 18.99 18.28
N LEU A 67 13.13 19.27 17.01
CA LEU A 67 13.43 20.57 16.40
C LEU A 67 12.56 21.70 16.99
N GLU A 68 11.27 21.45 17.20
CA GLU A 68 10.35 22.41 17.83
C GLU A 68 10.80 22.74 19.26
N ALA A 69 11.21 21.74 20.05
CA ALA A 69 11.73 21.95 21.40
C ALA A 69 13.02 22.80 21.40
N ILE A 70 13.90 22.59 20.42
CA ILE A 70 15.13 23.40 20.27
C ILE A 70 14.78 24.83 19.83
N GLU A 71 13.82 25.00 18.91
CA GLU A 71 13.39 26.31 18.45
C GLU A 71 12.73 27.12 19.58
N GLU A 72 11.87 26.49 20.37
CA GLU A 72 11.23 27.12 21.53
C GLU A 72 12.27 27.60 22.55
N ARG A 73 13.28 26.77 22.83
CA ARG A 73 14.41 27.16 23.68
C ARG A 73 15.22 28.32 23.09
N ALA A 74 15.54 28.28 21.81
CA ALA A 74 16.27 29.35 21.12
C ALA A 74 15.52 30.69 21.15
N ARG A 75 14.19 30.67 21.00
CA ARG A 75 13.33 31.86 21.05
C ARG A 75 13.16 32.39 22.48
N ASN A 76 12.89 31.51 23.45
CA ASN A 76 12.55 31.90 24.82
C ASN A 76 13.78 32.22 25.69
N GLU A 77 14.86 31.44 25.59
CA GLU A 77 16.05 31.62 26.43
C GLU A 77 17.08 32.56 25.79
N LEU A 78 17.28 32.45 24.47
CA LEU A 78 18.34 33.17 23.77
C LEU A 78 17.83 34.39 23.00
N GLY A 79 16.50 34.58 22.92
CA GLY A 79 15.89 35.68 22.16
C GLY A 79 16.22 35.63 20.67
N LEU A 80 16.57 34.44 20.14
CA LEU A 80 16.94 34.28 18.74
C LEU A 80 15.70 34.40 17.85
N ILE A 81 15.85 35.14 16.76
CA ILE A 81 14.79 35.43 15.80
C ILE A 81 15.22 34.91 14.43
N LYS A 82 14.29 34.33 13.68
CA LYS A 82 14.60 33.78 12.35
C LYS A 82 14.83 34.91 11.34
N LYS A 83 15.68 34.66 10.35
CA LYS A 83 15.97 35.64 9.29
C LYS A 83 14.67 35.96 8.52
N GLY A 84 14.29 37.25 8.47
CA GLY A 84 13.07 37.72 7.80
C GLY A 84 11.83 37.77 8.68
N GLU A 85 11.95 37.46 9.97
CA GLU A 85 10.85 37.49 10.94
C GLU A 85 10.85 38.84 11.69
N THR A 86 9.66 39.37 12.02
CA THR A 86 9.51 40.60 12.84
C THR A 86 8.94 40.22 14.19
N PHE A 87 9.70 40.46 15.26
CA PHE A 87 9.31 40.12 16.63
C PHE A 87 8.65 41.30 17.33
N TYR A 88 7.42 41.09 17.82
CA TYR A 88 6.67 42.09 18.61
C TYR A 88 6.61 41.65 20.07
N ARG A 89 7.14 42.48 20.97
CA ARG A 89 7.03 42.27 22.43
C ARG A 89 6.05 43.29 23.00
N ILE A 90 4.91 42.80 23.47
CA ILE A 90 3.90 43.64 24.12
C ILE A 90 4.34 43.83 25.58
N LEU A 91 4.66 45.07 25.96
CA LEU A 91 4.91 45.43 27.35
C LEU A 91 3.60 45.88 27.98
N PRO A 92 3.28 45.47 29.23
CA PRO A 92 2.10 45.94 29.92
C PRO A 92 2.19 47.47 30.09
N ALA A 93 1.06 48.15 29.88
CA ALA A 93 0.98 49.58 30.12
C ALA A 93 1.24 49.85 31.62
N GLU A 94 2.24 50.68 31.92
CA GLU A 94 2.50 51.09 33.30
C GLU A 94 1.23 51.77 33.85
N THR A 95 0.57 51.08 34.76
CA THR A 95 -0.58 51.62 35.47
C THR A 95 0.01 52.52 36.55
N LYS A 96 0.06 53.81 36.25
CA LYS A 96 0.57 54.86 37.12
C LYS A 96 -0.37 55.13 38.28
#